data_AF-A0A3D1CPM6-F1
#
_entry.id   AF-A0A3D1CPM6-F1
#
_cell.length_a   1.000
_cell.length_b   1.000
_cell.length_c   1.000
_cell.angle_alpha   90.00
_cell.angle_beta   90.00
_cell.angle_gamma   90.00
#
_symmetry.space_group_name_H-M   'P 1'
#
loop_
_entity.id
_entity.type
_entity.pdbx_description
1 polymer ?
#
loop_
_entity_poly.entity_id
_entity_poly.type
_entity_poly.pdbx_seq_one_letter_code
_entity_poly.pdbx_strand_id
1 'polypeptide(L)'
;MFTIFKTFFWLGWFSFGGPAAHIGYFRQTFVEKLKWLDDSEYAQIVALSQFLPGPGSSQVGFALGYKRGGLSGACAAFVGFT
;
A
#
# COMPACT_ATOMS: atom_id res chain seq x y z
N MET A 1 -9.19 -8.25 7.48
CA MET A 1 -8.98 -8.86 6.14
C MET A 1 -9.83 -8.27 5.05
N PHE A 2 -11.15 -8.39 5.14
CA PHE A 2 -12.04 -7.87 4.08
C PHE A 2 -11.84 -6.37 3.80
N THR A 3 -11.63 -5.56 4.85
CA THR A 3 -11.31 -4.13 4.70
C THR A 3 -10.00 -3.88 3.94
N ILE A 4 -8.95 -4.67 4.21
CA ILE A 4 -7.65 -4.53 3.53
C ILE A 4 -7.85 -4.82 2.04
N PHE A 5 -8.41 -5.98 1.73
CA PHE A 5 -8.69 -6.39 0.35
C PHE A 5 -9.55 -5.34 -0.37
N LYS A 6 -10.67 -4.92 0.21
CA LYS A 6 -11.58 -3.94 -0.41
C LYS A 6 -10.91 -2.60 -0.67
N THR A 7 -10.10 -2.09 0.27
CA THR A 7 -9.39 -0.82 0.09
C THR A 7 -8.33 -0.92 -1.01
N PHE A 8 -7.53 -1.99 -1.03
CA PHE A 8 -6.53 -2.20 -2.07
C PHE A 8 -7.16 -2.45 -3.45
N PHE A 9 -8.27 -3.19 -3.50
CA PHE A 9 -9.07 -3.40 -4.71
C PHE A 9 -9.62 -2.10 -5.30
N TRP A 10 -10.16 -1.24 -4.44
CA TRP A 10 -10.57 0.09 -4.89
C TRP A 10 -9.38 0.90 -5.39
N LEU A 11 -8.28 0.92 -4.64
CA LEU A 11 -7.07 1.63 -5.06
C LEU A 11 -6.51 1.11 -6.39
N GLY A 12 -6.53 -0.20 -6.66
CA GLY A 12 -6.09 -0.76 -7.94
C GLY A 12 -6.91 -0.22 -9.13
N TRP A 13 -8.20 0.05 -8.92
CA TRP A 13 -9.07 0.62 -9.94
C TRP A 13 -8.84 2.12 -10.18
N PHE A 14 -8.41 2.89 -9.17
CA PHE A 14 -8.30 4.35 -9.26
C PHE A 14 -6.87 4.88 -9.30
N SER A 15 -5.87 4.06 -9.00
CA SER A 15 -4.46 4.44 -9.00
C SER A 15 -3.91 4.40 -10.42
N PHE A 16 -4.26 5.39 -11.24
CA PHE A 16 -3.62 5.63 -12.53
C PHE A 16 -2.56 6.73 -12.41
N GLY A 17 -1.61 6.80 -13.36
CA GLY A 17 -0.58 7.86 -13.37
C GLY A 17 0.82 7.43 -12.90
N GLY A 18 1.08 6.12 -12.77
CA GLY A 18 2.40 5.57 -12.50
C GLY A 18 2.79 5.48 -11.01
N PRO A 19 4.02 5.02 -10.69
CA PRO A 19 4.41 4.64 -9.33
C PRO A 19 4.35 5.80 -8.32
N ALA A 20 4.73 7.01 -8.72
CA ALA A 20 4.66 8.19 -7.86
C ALA A 20 3.21 8.55 -7.50
N ALA A 21 2.28 8.41 -8.45
CA ALA A 21 0.86 8.63 -8.21
C ALA A 21 0.30 7.59 -7.24
N HIS A 22 0.66 6.31 -7.41
CA HIS A 22 0.28 5.22 -6.50
C HIS A 22 0.72 5.51 -5.06
N ILE A 23 1.97 5.92 -4.87
CA ILE A 23 2.51 6.30 -3.56
C ILE A 23 1.74 7.51 -2.98
N GLY A 24 1.34 8.47 -3.82
CA GLY A 24 0.47 9.57 -3.39
C GLY A 24 -0.90 9.10 -2.91
N TYR A 25 -1.58 8.26 -3.71
CA TYR A 25 -2.90 7.72 -3.36
C TYR A 25 -2.88 6.86 -2.10
N PHE A 26 -1.82 6.08 -1.91
CA PHE A 26 -1.61 5.28 -0.71
C PHE A 26 -1.41 6.17 0.52
N ARG A 27 -0.60 7.22 0.43
CA ARG A 27 -0.45 8.18 1.54
C ARG A 27 -1.79 8.80 1.92
N GLN A 28 -2.51 9.34 0.93
CA GLN A 28 -3.82 9.96 1.16
C GLN A 28 -4.82 8.97 1.81
N THR A 29 -4.81 7.71 1.36
CA THR A 29 -5.76 6.71 1.86
C THR A 29 -5.38 6.19 3.23
N PHE A 30 -4.14 5.75 3.42
CA PHE A 30 -3.71 5.02 4.61
C PHE A 30 -3.20 5.92 5.75
N VAL A 31 -2.69 7.11 5.43
CA VAL A 31 -2.26 8.10 6.42
C VAL A 31 -3.39 9.07 6.73
N GLU A 32 -3.90 9.80 5.72
CA GLU A 32 -4.85 10.89 5.97
C GLU A 32 -6.27 10.40 6.27
N LYS A 33 -6.83 9.54 5.42
CA LYS A 33 -8.25 9.09 5.54
C LYS A 33 -8.44 8.00 6.58
N LEU A 34 -7.67 6.92 6.49
CA LEU A 34 -7.86 5.73 7.33
C LEU A 34 -7.02 5.76 8.61
N LYS A 35 -5.98 6.60 8.67
CA LYS A 35 -5.07 6.74 9.84
C LYS A 35 -4.53 5.40 10.34
N TRP A 36 -4.16 4.52 9.42
CA TRP A 36 -3.53 3.23 9.74
C TRP A 36 -2.03 3.37 10.02
N LEU A 37 -1.45 4.47 9.56
CA LEU A 37 -0.03 4.80 9.64
C LEU A 37 0.08 6.31 9.86
N ASP A 38 1.19 6.76 10.43
CA ASP A 38 1.61 8.16 10.30
C ASP A 38 2.51 8.38 9.07
N ASP A 39 2.83 9.64 8.81
CA ASP A 39 3.69 10.05 7.68
C ASP A 39 5.12 9.46 7.77
N SER A 40 5.66 9.32 8.97
CA SER A 40 7.02 8.80 9.19
C SER A 40 7.08 7.31 8.87
N GLU A 41 6.13 6.55 9.39
CA GLU A 41 5.99 5.12 9.12
C GLU A 41 5.75 4.86 7.63
N TYR A 42 4.93 5.68 6.98
CA TYR A 42 4.69 5.55 5.54
C TYR A 42 5.96 5.84 4.73
N ALA A 43 6.70 6.91 5.07
CA ALA A 43 7.96 7.25 4.41
C ALA A 43 9.00 6.14 4.55
N GLN A 44 9.09 5.49 5.71
CA GLN A 44 9.98 4.34 5.93
C GLN A 44 9.61 3.14 5.05
N ILE A 45 8.32 2.83 4.91
CA ILE A 45 7.86 1.74 4.03
C ILE A 45 8.19 2.05 2.56
N VAL A 46 7.97 3.29 2.13
CA VAL A 46 8.32 3.73 0.77
C VAL A 46 9.82 3.65 0.53
N ALA A 47 10.64 4.14 1.47
CA ALA A 47 12.09 4.09 1.37
C ALA A 47 12.60 2.64 1.29
N LEU A 48 12.08 1.75 2.14
CA LEU A 48 12.41 0.32 2.11
C LEU A 48 12.02 -0.33 0.78
N SER A 49 10.85 0.01 0.25
CA SER A 49 10.38 -0.53 -1.03
C SER A 49 11.26 -0.03 -2.18
N GLN A 50 11.62 1.25 -2.21
CA GLN A 50 12.51 1.77 -3.26
C GLN A 50 13.95 1.24 -3.17
N PHE A 51 14.37 0.80 -1.99
CA PHE A 51 15.66 0.13 -1.81
C PHE A 51 15.67 -1.29 -2.41
N LEU A 52 14.54 -1.99 -2.42
CA LEU A 52 14.44 -3.36 -2.92
C LEU A 52 14.25 -3.40 -4.45
N PRO A 53 14.83 -4.39 -5.15
CA PRO A 53 14.59 -4.55 -6.57
C PRO A 53 13.14 -4.98 -6.84
N GLY A 54 12.45 -4.25 -7.72
CA GLY A 54 11.10 -4.58 -8.18
C GLY A 54 10.16 -3.37 -8.26
N PRO A 55 8.87 -3.61 -8.52
CA PRO A 55 7.88 -2.54 -8.63
C PRO A 55 7.59 -1.91 -7.26
N GLY A 56 8.04 -0.66 -7.07
CA GLY A 56 7.93 0.02 -5.78
C GLY A 56 6.49 0.14 -5.26
N SER A 57 5.50 0.38 -6.11
CA SER A 57 4.09 0.50 -5.67
C SER A 57 3.53 -0.83 -5.15
N SER A 58 3.79 -1.95 -5.82
CA SER A 58 3.37 -3.28 -5.37
C SER A 58 4.05 -3.69 -4.06
N GLN A 59 5.34 -3.37 -3.92
CA GLN A 59 6.09 -3.62 -2.67
C GLN A 59 5.56 -2.80 -1.49
N VAL A 60 5.26 -1.51 -1.71
CA VAL A 60 4.63 -0.66 -0.70
C VAL A 60 3.27 -1.25 -0.30
N GLY A 61 2.44 -1.64 -1.29
CA GLY A 61 1.13 -2.25 -1.02
C GLY A 61 1.23 -3.54 -0.21
N PHE A 62 2.18 -4.42 -0.57
CA PHE A 62 2.45 -5.66 0.16
C PHE A 62 2.89 -5.39 1.61
N ALA A 63 3.84 -4.46 1.80
CA ALA A 63 4.35 -4.09 3.12
C ALA A 63 3.26 -3.47 4.00
N LEU A 64 2.39 -2.62 3.44
CA LEU A 64 1.22 -2.09 4.14
C LEU A 64 0.24 -3.20 4.55
N GLY A 65 -0.07 -4.12 3.63
CA GLY A 65 -0.92 -5.28 3.92
C GLY A 65 -0.34 -6.15 5.02
N TYR A 66 0.97 -6.39 4.97
CA TYR A 66 1.71 -7.13 5.99
C TYR A 66 1.64 -6.45 7.35
N LYS A 67 1.91 -5.14 7.40
CA LYS A 67 1.87 -4.38 8.65
C LYS A 67 0.49 -4.40 9.30
N ARG A 68 -0.58 -4.38 8.50
CA ARG A 68 -1.96 -4.34 9.02
C ARG A 68 -2.52 -5.72 9.42
N GLY A 69 -2.07 -6.80 8.79
CA GLY A 69 -2.69 -8.13 8.95
C GLY A 69 -1.75 -9.33 8.83
N GLY A 70 -0.45 -9.13 9.00
CA GLY A 70 0.58 -10.16 8.80
C GLY A 70 0.60 -10.69 7.37
N LEU A 71 1.15 -11.90 7.16
CA LEU A 71 1.24 -12.54 5.83
C LEU A 71 -0.10 -12.57 5.10
N SER A 72 -1.17 -12.92 5.80
CA SER A 72 -2.51 -12.97 5.23
C SER A 72 -3.01 -11.59 4.78
N GLY A 73 -2.62 -10.51 5.47
CA GLY A 73 -2.92 -9.15 5.06
C GLY A 73 -2.11 -8.71 3.85
N ALA A 74 -0.85 -9.17 3.76
CA ALA A 74 0.01 -8.96 2.62
C ALA A 74 -0.55 -9.61 1.34
N CYS A 75 -0.97 -10.87 1.44
CA CYS A 75 -1.63 -11.58 0.34
C CYS A 75 -2.94 -10.88 -0.08
N ALA A 76 -3.76 -10.44 0.89
CA ALA A 76 -4.99 -9.72 0.60
C ALA A 76 -4.75 -8.38 -0.10
N ALA A 77 -3.72 -7.64 0.31
CA ALA A 77 -3.32 -6.39 -0.34
C ALA A 77 -2.78 -6.64 -1.76
N PHE A 78 -1.95 -7.67 -1.93
CA PHE A 78 -1.36 -8.04 -3.21
C PHE A 78 -2.41 -8.42 -4.24
N VAL A 79 -3.33 -9.33 -3.89
CA VAL A 79 -4.42 -9.77 -4.78
C VAL A 79 -5.46 -8.66 -5.01
N GLY A 80 -5.61 -7.73 -4.07
CA GLY A 80 -6.47 -6.57 -4.26
C GLY A 80 -5.88 -5.54 -5.22
N PHE A 81 -4.56 -5.34 -5.22
CA PHE A 81 -3.93 -4.21 -5.92
C PHE A 81 -3.23 -4.56 -7.23
N THR A 82 -2.82 -5.82 -7.42
CA THR A 82 -2.18 -6.32 -8.65
C THR A 82 -3.24 -6.78 -9.65
#